data_AF-A0A1G4MFJ8-F1
#
_entry.id   AF-A0A1G4MFJ8-F1
#
_cell.length_a   1.000
_cell.length_b   1.000
_cell.length_c   1.000
_cell.angle_alpha   90.00
_cell.angle_beta   90.00
_cell.angle_gamma   90.00
#
_symmetry.space_group_name_H-M   'P 1'
#
loop_
_entity.id
_entity.type
_entity.pdbx_description
1 polymer ?
#
loop_
_entity_poly.entity_id
_entity_poly.type
_entity_poly.pdbx_seq_one_letter_code
_entity_poly.pdbx_strand_id
1 'polypeptide(L)'
;MDLPTALRAISTLEKQLEELESTSNEYELELEATVERLKVELQKAKDEKNSVQSSNVAANNITKLEIRIDELENENRALKSQVESLRRENDSILEENVLLQHEVNDMTELIHQTQVIPQKSIKEAPHGENIRVSSNGSSLRITSRHTADSSKITHLSSTTVLAKTNYK
;
A
#
# COMPACT_ATOMS: atom_id res chain seq x y z
N MET A 1 -43.85 -60.48 -82.44
CA MET A 1 -42.54 -60.19 -81.80
C MET A 1 -41.62 -61.32 -82.21
N ASP A 2 -40.72 -61.07 -83.14
CA ASP A 2 -39.87 -62.11 -83.71
C ASP A 2 -38.68 -62.34 -82.78
N LEU A 3 -38.28 -63.61 -82.61
CA LEU A 3 -37.18 -64.03 -81.74
C LEU A 3 -35.88 -63.20 -81.94
N PRO A 4 -35.46 -62.83 -83.17
CA PRO A 4 -34.27 -62.00 -83.39
C PRO A 4 -34.40 -60.56 -82.89
N THR A 5 -35.62 -60.04 -82.78
CA THR A 5 -35.89 -58.70 -82.25
C THR A 5 -35.85 -58.72 -80.73
N ALA A 6 -36.39 -59.77 -80.10
CA ALA A 6 -36.28 -59.97 -78.66
C ALA A 6 -34.82 -60.16 -78.20
N LEU A 7 -34.02 -60.94 -78.93
CA LEU A 7 -32.60 -61.13 -78.62
C LEU A 7 -31.78 -59.83 -78.74
N ARG A 8 -32.07 -58.98 -79.73
CA ARG A 8 -31.44 -57.66 -79.85
C ARG A 8 -31.83 -56.71 -78.71
N ALA A 9 -33.08 -56.74 -78.29
CA ALA A 9 -33.54 -55.95 -77.14
C ALA A 9 -32.84 -56.38 -75.85
N ILE A 10 -32.71 -57.69 -75.60
CA ILE A 10 -31.99 -58.24 -74.44
C ILE A 10 -30.53 -57.77 -74.45
N SER A 11 -29.82 -57.94 -75.56
CA SER A 11 -28.40 -57.50 -75.65
C SER A 11 -28.23 -56.00 -75.45
N THR A 12 -29.19 -55.18 -75.89
CA THR A 12 -29.15 -53.73 -75.67
C THR A 12 -29.37 -53.40 -74.18
N LEU A 13 -30.31 -54.08 -73.52
CA LEU A 13 -30.58 -53.91 -72.09
C LEU A 13 -29.41 -54.38 -71.23
N GLU A 14 -28.75 -55.48 -71.58
CA GLU A 14 -27.53 -55.96 -70.91
C GLU A 14 -26.42 -54.92 -70.99
N LYS A 15 -26.19 -54.34 -72.17
CA LYS A 15 -25.20 -53.27 -72.35
C LYS A 15 -25.56 -52.03 -71.53
N GLN A 16 -26.82 -51.63 -71.50
CA GLN A 16 -27.28 -50.50 -70.69
C GLN A 16 -27.12 -50.77 -69.19
N LEU A 17 -27.31 -52.01 -68.75
CA LEU A 17 -27.08 -52.41 -67.37
C LEU A 17 -25.59 -52.29 -67.01
N GLU A 18 -24.70 -52.77 -67.86
CA GLU A 18 -23.24 -52.68 -67.67
C GLU A 18 -22.77 -51.21 -67.62
N GLU A 19 -23.26 -50.36 -68.53
CA GLU A 19 -22.99 -48.91 -68.52
C GLU A 19 -23.52 -48.25 -67.24
N LEU A 20 -24.71 -48.64 -66.77
CA LEU A 20 -25.29 -48.13 -65.54
C LEU A 20 -24.51 -48.57 -64.29
N GLU A 21 -24.05 -49.82 -64.24
CA GLU A 21 -23.21 -50.32 -63.15
C GLU A 21 -21.85 -49.61 -63.12
N SER A 22 -21.22 -49.39 -64.28
CA SER A 22 -19.96 -48.64 -64.37
C SER A 22 -20.12 -47.20 -63.87
N THR A 23 -21.16 -46.49 -64.34
CA THR A 23 -21.43 -45.11 -63.92
C THR A 23 -21.82 -45.01 -62.44
N SER A 24 -22.58 -45.98 -61.93
CA SER A 24 -22.92 -46.06 -60.50
C SER A 24 -21.66 -46.21 -59.64
N ASN A 25 -20.73 -47.09 -60.02
CA ASN A 25 -19.47 -47.28 -59.31
C ASN A 25 -18.57 -46.04 -59.37
N GLU A 26 -18.53 -45.35 -60.50
CA GLU A 26 -17.80 -44.08 -60.62
C GLU A 26 -18.35 -43.00 -59.67
N TYR A 27 -19.68 -42.88 -59.58
CA TYR A 27 -20.31 -41.95 -58.63
C TYR A 27 -20.06 -42.34 -57.18
N GLU A 28 -20.09 -43.63 -56.84
CA GLU A 28 -19.78 -44.11 -55.50
C GLU A 28 -18.34 -43.73 -55.10
N LEU A 29 -17.37 -43.97 -55.99
CA LEU A 29 -15.98 -43.59 -55.77
C LEU A 29 -15.79 -42.08 -55.60
N GLU A 30 -16.47 -41.26 -56.42
CA GLU A 30 -16.41 -39.80 -56.28
C GLU A 30 -17.02 -39.34 -54.96
N LEU A 31 -18.16 -39.91 -54.56
CA LEU A 31 -18.79 -39.64 -53.28
C LEU A 31 -17.89 -40.02 -52.10
N GLU A 32 -17.28 -41.20 -52.11
CA GLU A 32 -16.33 -41.60 -51.09
C GLU A 32 -15.13 -40.64 -51.00
N ALA A 33 -14.58 -40.25 -52.15
CA ALA A 33 -13.47 -39.31 -52.21
C ALA A 33 -13.86 -37.91 -51.68
N THR A 34 -15.08 -37.44 -51.96
CA THR A 34 -15.58 -36.15 -51.43
C THR A 34 -15.82 -36.23 -49.92
N VAL A 35 -16.41 -37.32 -49.43
CA VAL A 35 -16.62 -37.55 -48.00
C VAL A 35 -15.29 -37.56 -47.26
N GLU A 36 -14.28 -38.23 -47.79
CA GLU A 36 -12.97 -38.30 -47.15
C GLU A 36 -12.27 -36.94 -47.15
N ARG A 37 -12.37 -36.18 -48.24
CA ARG A 37 -11.87 -34.79 -48.29
C ARG A 37 -12.54 -33.91 -47.24
N LEU A 38 -13.87 -33.98 -47.13
CA LEU A 38 -14.63 -33.20 -46.14
C LEU A 38 -14.26 -33.57 -44.70
N LYS A 39 -13.99 -34.85 -44.40
CA LYS A 39 -13.50 -35.26 -43.07
C LYS A 39 -12.14 -34.63 -42.76
N VAL A 40 -11.22 -34.63 -43.72
CA VAL A 40 -9.90 -34.01 -43.55
C VAL A 40 -10.02 -32.50 -43.33
N GLU A 41 -10.86 -31.82 -44.12
CA GLU A 41 -11.13 -30.38 -43.97
C GLU A 41 -11.76 -30.05 -42.61
N LEU A 42 -12.74 -30.85 -42.16
CA LEU A 42 -13.35 -30.71 -40.85
C LEU A 42 -12.33 -30.85 -39.72
N GLN A 43 -11.45 -31.87 -39.82
CA GLN A 43 -10.42 -32.10 -38.82
C GLN A 43 -9.42 -30.94 -38.78
N LYS A 44 -8.97 -30.47 -39.94
CA LYS A 44 -8.09 -29.30 -40.05
C LYS A 44 -8.72 -28.05 -39.43
N ALA A 45 -9.99 -27.77 -39.74
CA ALA A 45 -10.71 -26.63 -39.16
C ALA A 45 -10.85 -26.74 -37.63
N LYS A 46 -11.03 -27.95 -37.10
CA LYS A 46 -11.07 -28.20 -35.65
C LYS A 46 -9.72 -27.93 -35.00
N ASP A 47 -8.63 -28.35 -35.62
CA ASP A 47 -7.28 -28.13 -35.10
C ASP A 47 -6.87 -26.65 -35.13
N GLU A 48 -7.24 -25.93 -36.20
CA GLU A 48 -7.07 -24.48 -36.30
C GLU A 48 -7.88 -23.74 -35.21
N LYS A 49 -9.14 -24.13 -34.98
CA LYS A 49 -9.95 -23.53 -33.92
C LYS A 49 -9.34 -23.74 -32.54
N ASN A 50 -8.85 -24.95 -32.26
CA ASN A 50 -8.22 -25.27 -30.98
C ASN A 50 -6.93 -24.47 -30.76
N SER A 51 -6.11 -24.29 -31.80
CA SER A 51 -4.86 -23.52 -31.71
C SER A 51 -5.13 -22.05 -31.42
N VAL A 52 -6.11 -21.45 -32.11
CA VAL A 52 -6.55 -20.06 -31.89
C VAL A 52 -7.12 -19.89 -30.48
N GLN A 53 -7.93 -20.84 -30.01
CA GLN A 53 -8.48 -20.80 -28.66
C GLN A 53 -7.37 -20.86 -27.59
N SER A 54 -6.37 -21.74 -27.76
CA SER A 54 -5.22 -21.82 -26.87
C SER A 54 -4.40 -20.53 -26.87
N SER A 55 -4.17 -19.94 -28.04
CA SER A 55 -3.49 -18.64 -28.18
C SER A 55 -4.24 -17.51 -27.48
N ASN A 56 -5.57 -17.44 -27.62
CA ASN A 56 -6.40 -16.46 -26.93
C ASN A 56 -6.38 -16.64 -25.39
N VAL A 57 -6.36 -17.88 -24.90
CA VAL A 57 -6.21 -18.14 -23.46
C VAL A 57 -4.85 -17.65 -22.97
N ALA A 58 -3.77 -17.91 -23.71
CA ALA A 58 -2.44 -17.42 -23.38
C ALA A 58 -2.39 -15.88 -23.38
N ALA A 59 -2.95 -15.23 -24.41
CA ALA A 59 -3.02 -13.77 -24.51
C ALA A 59 -3.79 -13.16 -23.32
N ASN A 60 -4.95 -13.72 -22.97
CA ASN A 60 -5.72 -13.27 -21.81
C ASN A 60 -4.95 -13.43 -20.49
N ASN A 61 -4.18 -14.51 -20.34
CA ASN A 61 -3.34 -14.70 -19.16
C ASN A 61 -2.19 -13.69 -19.12
N ILE A 62 -1.58 -13.38 -20.27
CA ILE A 62 -0.55 -12.34 -20.38
C ILE A 62 -1.12 -10.99 -19.94
N THR A 63 -2.27 -10.57 -20.47
CA THR A 63 -2.91 -9.30 -20.07
C THR A 63 -3.24 -9.25 -18.57
N LYS A 64 -3.70 -10.36 -17.98
CA LYS A 64 -3.93 -10.42 -16.52
C LYS A 64 -2.63 -10.26 -15.73
N LEU A 65 -1.54 -10.85 -16.20
CA LEU A 65 -0.22 -10.73 -15.56
C LEU A 65 0.33 -9.30 -15.69
N GLU A 66 0.15 -8.67 -16.85
CA GLU A 66 0.54 -7.26 -17.07
C GLU A 66 -0.19 -6.32 -16.11
N ILE A 67 -1.52 -6.44 -15.98
CA ILE A 67 -2.30 -5.66 -15.00
C ILE A 67 -1.77 -5.91 -13.59
N ARG A 68 -1.45 -7.16 -13.24
CA ARG A 68 -0.94 -7.48 -11.90
C ARG A 68 0.44 -6.89 -11.65
N ILE A 69 1.31 -6.82 -12.67
CA ILE A 69 2.61 -6.17 -12.58
C ILE A 69 2.42 -4.68 -12.32
N ASP A 70 1.54 -4.01 -13.08
CA ASP A 70 1.24 -2.58 -12.92
C ASP A 70 0.72 -2.25 -11.52
N GLU A 71 -0.18 -3.08 -10.98
CA GLU A 71 -0.69 -2.96 -9.61
C GLU A 71 0.45 -3.06 -8.58
N LEU A 72 1.31 -4.07 -8.70
CA LEU A 72 2.42 -4.31 -7.79
C LEU A 72 3.47 -3.19 -7.86
N GLU A 73 3.76 -2.68 -9.05
CA GLU A 73 4.66 -1.53 -9.21
C GLU A 73 4.09 -0.28 -8.54
N ASN A 74 2.79 -0.05 -8.66
CA ASN A 74 2.14 1.08 -8.02
C ASN A 74 2.17 0.97 -6.50
N GLU A 75 1.89 -0.21 -5.96
CA GLU A 75 2.02 -0.51 -4.52
C GLU A 75 3.46 -0.29 -4.04
N ASN A 76 4.45 -0.76 -4.80
CA ASN A 76 5.86 -0.59 -4.45
C ASN A 76 6.28 0.88 -4.45
N ARG A 77 5.81 1.68 -5.43
CA ARG A 77 6.00 3.14 -5.44
C ARG A 77 5.40 3.81 -4.20
N ALA A 78 4.18 3.44 -3.82
CA ALA A 78 3.51 3.97 -2.63
C ALA A 78 4.26 3.61 -1.33
N LEU A 79 4.64 2.35 -1.16
CA LEU A 79 5.40 1.87 0.00
C LEU A 79 6.76 2.55 0.11
N LYS A 80 7.48 2.72 -1.01
CA LYS A 80 8.75 3.43 -1.03
C LYS A 80 8.60 4.88 -0.58
N SER A 81 7.57 5.57 -1.07
CA SER A 81 7.26 6.93 -0.63
C SER A 81 6.94 6.99 0.87
N GLN A 82 6.20 6.01 1.40
CA GLN A 82 5.88 5.95 2.82
C GLN A 82 7.14 5.74 3.67
N VAL A 83 8.03 4.84 3.25
CA VAL A 83 9.32 4.59 3.93
C VAL A 83 10.18 5.85 3.93
N GLU A 84 10.26 6.57 2.81
CA GLU A 84 11.00 7.83 2.73
C GLU A 84 10.41 8.91 3.65
N SER A 85 9.07 9.00 3.76
CA SER A 85 8.40 9.92 4.67
C SER A 85 8.73 9.59 6.14
N LEU A 86 8.60 8.32 6.53
CA LEU A 86 8.89 7.87 7.89
C LEU A 86 10.36 8.06 8.27
N ARG A 87 11.28 7.90 7.30
CA ARG A 87 12.70 8.21 7.52
C ARG A 87 12.92 9.68 7.85
N ARG A 88 12.34 10.59 7.06
CA ARG A 88 12.45 12.04 7.32
C ARG A 88 11.85 12.43 8.66
N GLU A 89 10.72 11.84 9.03
CA GLU A 89 10.10 12.06 10.34
C GLU A 89 11.00 11.58 11.48
N ASN A 90 11.60 10.40 11.34
CA ASN A 90 12.55 9.87 12.32
C ASN A 90 13.78 10.77 12.46
N ASP A 91 14.36 11.21 11.33
CA ASP A 91 15.50 12.13 11.33
C ASP A 91 15.16 13.44 12.06
N SER A 92 13.96 13.98 11.84
CA SER A 92 13.46 15.18 12.55
C SER A 92 13.32 14.96 14.06
N ILE A 93 12.78 13.82 14.48
CA ILE A 93 12.61 13.47 15.90
C ILE A 93 13.98 13.24 16.56
N LEU A 94 14.93 12.65 15.82
CA LEU A 94 16.29 12.45 16.30
C LEU A 94 16.98 13.80 16.55
N GLU A 95 16.85 14.75 15.61
CA GLU A 95 17.37 16.10 15.77
C GLU A 95 16.78 16.81 17.00
N GLU A 96 15.47 16.75 17.20
CA GLU A 96 14.80 17.31 18.37
C GLU A 96 15.31 16.68 19.68
N ASN A 97 15.45 15.35 19.72
CA ASN A 97 15.98 14.66 20.90
C ASN A 97 17.41 15.08 21.24
N VAL A 98 18.26 15.28 20.23
CA VAL A 98 19.63 15.76 20.43
C VAL A 98 19.63 17.16 21.06
N LEU A 99 18.79 18.08 20.55
CA LEU A 99 18.66 19.42 21.10
C LEU A 99 18.16 19.42 22.54
N LEU A 100 17.11 18.65 22.82
CA LEU A 100 16.57 18.50 24.18
C LEU A 100 17.58 17.87 25.14
N GLN A 101 18.39 16.91 24.67
CA GLN A 101 19.44 16.31 25.49
C GLN A 101 20.53 17.32 25.85
N HIS A 102 20.89 18.22 24.94
CA HIS A 102 21.78 19.34 25.25
C HIS A 102 21.17 20.31 26.27
N GLU A 103 19.91 20.70 26.09
CA GLU A 103 19.21 21.59 27.03
C GLU A 103 19.13 20.98 28.45
N VAL A 104 18.80 19.70 28.55
CA VAL A 104 18.77 18.96 29.82
C VAL A 104 20.16 18.92 30.46
N ASN A 105 21.22 18.69 29.68
CA ASN A 105 22.58 18.71 30.19
C ASN A 105 22.98 20.09 30.71
N ASP A 106 22.70 21.16 29.96
CA ASP A 106 22.99 22.55 30.36
C ASP A 106 22.26 22.92 31.67
N MET A 107 20.97 22.56 31.78
CA MET A 107 20.17 22.71 33.00
C MET A 107 20.76 21.92 34.18
N THR A 108 21.19 20.69 33.92
CA THR A 108 21.80 19.82 34.94
C THR A 108 23.11 20.42 35.44
N GLU A 109 23.96 20.93 34.54
CA GLU A 109 25.19 21.63 34.90
C GLU A 109 24.90 22.89 35.73
N LEU A 110 23.91 23.70 35.34
CA LEU A 110 23.51 24.89 36.08
C LEU A 110 23.05 24.55 37.51
N ILE A 111 22.26 23.49 37.67
CA ILE A 111 21.82 22.98 38.99
C ILE A 111 23.03 22.53 39.80
N HIS A 112 23.97 21.79 39.21
CA HIS A 112 25.18 21.37 39.91
C HIS A 112 25.98 22.59 40.38
N GLN A 113 26.20 23.59 39.51
CA GLN A 113 26.92 24.82 39.84
C GLN A 113 26.24 25.63 40.96
N THR A 114 24.91 25.69 40.99
CA THR A 114 24.16 26.36 42.08
C THR A 114 24.13 25.56 43.38
N GLN A 115 24.26 24.23 43.34
CA GLN A 115 24.36 23.39 44.54
C GLN A 115 25.76 23.37 45.16
N VAL A 116 26.84 23.76 44.45
CA VAL A 116 28.20 23.88 45.02
C VAL A 116 28.43 25.21 45.78
N ILE A 117 27.38 25.98 46.11
CA ILE A 117 27.51 27.01 47.15
C ILE A 117 27.55 26.27 48.48
N PRO A 118 28.70 26.20 49.19
CA PRO A 118 28.73 25.57 50.49
C PRO A 118 27.74 26.33 51.39
N GLN A 119 26.89 25.58 52.08
CA GLN A 119 26.21 26.06 53.28
C GLN A 119 27.29 26.51 54.27
N LYS A 120 27.80 27.74 54.09
CA LYS A 120 28.53 28.43 55.14
C LYS A 120 27.49 28.66 56.22
N SER A 121 27.66 27.92 57.30
CA SER A 121 27.04 28.17 58.59
C SER A 121 27.20 29.65 58.93
N ILE A 122 26.14 30.42 58.71
CA ILE A 122 26.05 31.77 59.21
C ILE A 122 25.87 31.63 60.72
N LYS A 123 26.98 31.74 61.46
CA LYS A 123 26.94 32.13 62.87
C LYS A 123 26.46 33.58 62.90
N GLU A 124 25.16 33.79 63.07
CA GLU A 124 24.66 35.12 63.40
C GLU A 124 24.90 35.41 64.88
N ALA A 125 25.62 36.51 65.10
CA ALA A 125 25.70 37.23 66.35
C ALA A 125 24.31 37.77 66.76
N PRO A 126 24.09 38.10 68.05
CA PRO A 126 22.76 38.42 68.54
C PRO A 126 22.30 39.80 68.07
N HIS A 127 21.00 39.91 67.79
CA HIS A 127 20.23 41.10 67.40
C HIS A 127 20.23 41.49 65.91
N GLY A 128 19.37 40.80 65.16
CA GLY A 128 18.78 41.26 63.91
C GLY A 128 17.37 40.69 63.78
N GLU A 129 16.41 41.49 63.33
CA GLU A 129 15.02 41.07 63.15
C GLU A 129 14.91 39.88 62.19
N ASN A 130 14.47 38.73 62.70
CA ASN A 130 14.26 37.54 61.89
C ASN A 130 12.99 37.68 61.05
N ILE A 131 13.15 38.14 59.81
CA ILE A 131 12.10 38.15 58.79
C ILE A 131 12.03 36.76 58.15
N ARG A 132 10.89 36.08 58.27
CA ARG A 132 10.68 34.78 57.63
C ARG A 132 10.05 34.97 56.26
N VAL A 133 10.74 34.52 55.22
CA VAL A 133 10.25 34.52 53.84
C VAL A 133 9.95 33.09 53.41
N SER A 134 8.76 32.85 52.87
CA SER A 134 8.39 31.57 52.25
C SER A 134 7.85 31.77 50.83
N SER A 135 8.17 30.84 49.94
CA SER A 135 7.72 30.82 48.54
C SER A 135 6.90 29.57 48.27
N ASN A 136 5.74 29.71 47.62
CA ASN A 136 4.92 28.58 47.16
C ASN A 136 4.66 28.65 45.64
N GLY A 137 5.73 28.75 44.86
CA GLY A 137 5.71 28.66 43.39
C GLY A 137 5.29 29.95 42.69
N SER A 138 4.22 30.61 43.15
CA SER A 138 3.70 31.85 42.52
C SER A 138 3.45 33.01 43.49
N SER A 139 3.80 32.86 44.77
CA SER A 139 3.67 33.93 45.77
C SER A 139 4.81 33.89 46.78
N LEU A 140 5.30 35.09 47.14
CA LEU A 140 6.25 35.31 48.23
C LEU A 140 5.51 35.89 49.43
N ARG A 141 5.59 35.20 50.58
CA ARG A 141 5.00 35.65 51.85
C ARG A 141 6.12 36.04 52.80
N ILE A 142 5.98 37.23 53.40
CA ILE A 142 6.92 37.79 54.37
C ILE A 142 6.18 37.96 55.68
N THR A 143 6.64 37.34 56.76
CA THR A 143 6.08 37.53 58.11
C THR A 143 7.15 37.98 59.09
N SER A 144 6.87 39.08 59.79
CA SER A 144 7.68 39.58 60.91
C SER A 144 7.07 39.09 62.22
N ARG A 145 7.90 38.72 63.20
CA ARG A 145 7.46 38.04 64.43
C ARG A 145 7.10 38.96 65.59
N HIS A 146 7.05 40.28 65.39
CA HIS A 146 6.67 41.25 66.43
C HIS A 146 5.52 42.17 65.99
N THR A 147 4.28 41.67 66.09
CA THR A 147 3.11 42.44 66.51
C THR A 147 2.12 41.44 67.12
N ALA A 148 2.14 41.31 68.45
CA ALA A 148 0.90 40.99 69.16
C ALA A 148 -0.07 42.15 68.86
N ASP A 149 -1.28 41.82 68.40
CA ASP A 149 -2.36 42.73 68.04
C ASP A 149 -2.08 43.76 66.93
N SER A 150 -2.18 43.30 65.68
CA SER A 150 -2.85 44.07 64.60
C SER A 150 -2.80 43.27 63.31
N SER A 151 -3.97 42.91 62.79
CA SER A 151 -4.24 42.30 61.49
C SER A 151 -3.90 43.22 60.31
N LYS A 152 -2.63 43.65 60.18
CA LYS A 152 -2.13 44.34 58.98
C LYS A 152 -1.28 43.38 58.16
N ILE A 153 -1.97 42.60 57.33
CA ILE A 153 -1.36 41.96 56.18
C ILE A 153 -1.10 43.09 55.17
N THR A 154 0.16 43.44 54.94
CA THR A 154 0.54 44.36 53.86
C THR A 154 0.40 43.61 52.54
N HIS A 155 -0.80 43.64 51.96
CA HIS A 155 -1.04 43.13 50.61
C HIS A 155 -0.32 44.03 49.61
N LEU A 156 0.83 43.60 49.10
CA LEU A 156 1.38 44.14 47.87
C LEU A 156 0.60 43.53 46.70
N SER A 157 -0.07 44.40 45.94
CA SER A 157 -0.93 44.07 44.81
C SER A 157 -0.28 43.11 43.82
N SER A 158 -0.99 42.03 43.51
CA SER A 158 -0.64 41.08 42.47
C SER A 158 -0.87 41.70 41.10
N THR A 159 0.19 42.14 40.41
CA THR A 159 0.12 42.34 38.96
C THR A 159 0.34 41.00 38.28
N THR A 160 -0.72 40.42 37.74
CA THR A 160 -0.66 39.23 36.89
C THR A 160 0.03 39.60 35.57
N VAL A 161 1.26 39.16 35.36
CA VAL A 161 1.89 39.20 34.04
C VAL A 161 1.43 37.97 33.27
N LEU A 162 0.48 38.14 32.35
CA LEU A 162 0.12 37.12 31.36
C LEU A 162 1.22 37.10 30.28
N ALA A 163 2.20 36.21 30.41
CA ALA A 163 3.09 35.91 29.30
C ALA A 163 2.31 35.09 28.25
N LYS A 164 1.92 35.74 27.14
CA LYS A 164 1.48 35.05 25.92
C LYS A 164 2.70 34.83 25.03
N THR A 165 3.16 33.60 24.89
CA THR A 165 4.06 33.22 23.79
C THR A 165 3.20 32.75 22.62
N ASN A 166 2.79 33.67 21.76
CA ASN A 166 2.36 33.34 20.40
C ASN A 166 3.62 33.32 19.54
N TYR A 167 4.10 32.14 19.16
CA TYR A 167 4.97 32.01 18.00
C TYR A 167 4.14 31.48 16.82
N LYS A 168 4.31 32.18 15.71
CA LYS A 168 3.70 31.91 14.40
C LYS A 168 4.61 30.99 13.60
#